data_AF-A0AAU3GHW0-F1
#
_entry.id   AF-A0AAU3GHW0-F1
#
_cell.length_a   1.000
_cell.length_b   1.000
_cell.length_c   1.000
_cell.angle_alpha   90.00
_cell.angle_beta   90.00
_cell.angle_gamma   90.00
#
_symmetry.space_group_name_H-M   'P 1'
#
loop_
_entity.id
_entity.type
_entity.pdbx_description
1 polymer ?
#
loop_
_entity_poly.entity_id
_entity_poly.type
_entity_poly.pdbx_seq_one_letter_code
_entity_poly.pdbx_strand_id
1 'polypeptide(L)' 'MSRLPTGQLFRTSAGSDLILYRTFHAPAEDVWAGLTESDRTALWFGP' A
#
# COMPACT_ATOMS: atom_id res chain seq x y z
N MET A 1 0.80 -6.65 17.76
CA MET A 1 1.03 -6.80 16.31
C MET A 1 1.65 -8.16 16.06
N SER A 2 1.04 -9.01 15.23
CA SER A 2 1.61 -10.30 14.84
C SER A 2 2.84 -10.07 13.97
N ARG A 3 3.90 -10.87 14.17
CA ARG A 3 5.11 -10.86 13.31
C ARG A 3 4.94 -11.72 12.06
N LEU A 4 3.80 -12.38 11.91
CA LEU A 4 3.51 -13.13 10.69
C LEU A 4 3.22 -12.14 9.57
N PRO A 5 3.96 -12.19 8.44
CA PRO A 5 3.67 -11.36 7.30
C PRO A 5 2.28 -11.70 6.75
N THR A 6 1.49 -10.66 6.45
CA THR A 6 0.13 -10.79 5.89
C THR A 6 0.08 -10.53 4.38
N GLY A 7 1.22 -10.21 3.76
CA GLY A 7 1.32 -10.04 2.32
C GLY A 7 1.26 -11.37 1.58
N GLN A 8 0.73 -11.35 0.37
CA GLN A 8 0.70 -12.51 -0.52
C GLN A 8 1.58 -12.23 -1.73
N LEU A 9 2.44 -13.19 -2.09
CA LEU A 9 3.32 -13.09 -3.26
C LEU A 9 2.86 -14.09 -4.32
N PHE A 10 2.58 -13.60 -5.53
CA PHE A 10 2.18 -14.42 -6.66
C PHE A 10 3.28 -14.40 -7.72
N ARG A 11 3.66 -15.58 -8.22
CA ARG A 11 4.63 -15.68 -9.31
C ARG A 11 3.93 -15.37 -10.63
N THR A 12 4.54 -14.51 -11.42
CA THR A 12 4.08 -14.15 -12.76
C THR A 12 5.17 -14.50 -13.79
N SER A 13 4.83 -14.47 -15.08
CA SER A 13 5.82 -14.71 -16.14
C SER A 13 6.94 -13.67 -16.18
N ALA A 14 6.67 -12.45 -15.71
CA ALA A 14 7.62 -11.34 -15.68
C ALA A 14 8.27 -11.11 -14.31
N GLY A 15 7.85 -11.82 -13.25
CA GLY A 15 8.38 -11.61 -11.92
C GLY A 15 7.43 -12.06 -10.81
N SER A 16 7.10 -11.14 -9.90
CA SER A 16 6.20 -11.43 -8.79
C SER A 16 5.36 -10.23 -8.42
N ASP A 17 4.09 -10.48 -8.16
CA ASP A 17 3.15 -9.49 -7.66
C ASP A 17 3.06 -9.61 -6.14
N LEU A 18 3.23 -8.49 -5.44
CA LEU A 18 3.03 -8.41 -3.99
C LEU A 18 1.68 -7.74 -3.70
N ILE A 19 0.77 -8.49 -3.07
CA ILE A 19 -0.53 -7.98 -2.63
C ILE A 19 -0.48 -7.68 -1.13
N LEU A 20 -0.78 -6.44 -0.76
CA LEU A 20 -0.87 -5.98 0.62
C LEU A 20 -2.27 -5.43 0.91
N TYR A 21 -2.92 -5.97 1.95
CA TYR A 21 -4.15 -5.40 2.48
C TYR A 21 -3.85 -4.54 3.71
N ARG A 22 -4.41 -3.33 3.74
CA ARG A 22 -4.33 -2.40 4.86
C ARG A 22 -5.71 -1.81 5.12
N THR A 23 -6.03 -1.63 6.39
CA THR A 23 -7.27 -0.98 6.81
C THR A 23 -6.89 0.29 7.53
N PHE A 24 -7.43 1.42 7.06
CA PHE A 24 -7.24 2.72 7.67
C PHE A 24 -8.57 3.17 8.25
N HIS A 25 -8.50 3.77 9.44
CA HIS A 25 -9.66 4.45 10.02
C HIS A 25 -9.75 5.86 9.45
N ALA A 26 -10.00 5.95 8.14
CA ALA A 26 -10.10 7.17 7.37
C ALA A 26 -11.10 6.98 6.23
N PRO A 27 -11.76 8.06 5.76
CA PRO A 27 -12.58 8.02 4.55
C PRO A 27 -11.80 7.60 3.30
N ALA A 28 -12.50 7.04 2.31
CA ALA A 28 -11.86 6.57 1.08
C ALA A 28 -11.23 7.71 0.28
N GLU A 29 -11.85 8.89 0.29
CA GLU A 29 -11.35 10.11 -0.35
C GLU A 29 -10.01 10.57 0.24
N ASP A 30 -9.82 10.47 1.56
CA ASP A 30 -8.58 10.87 2.21
C ASP A 30 -7.44 9.90 1.89
N VAL A 31 -7.75 8.59 1.87
CA VAL A 31 -6.79 7.57 1.43
C VAL A 31 -6.42 7.79 -0.03
N TRP A 32 -7.40 8.06 -0.90
CA TRP A 32 -7.18 8.31 -2.31
C TRP A 32 -6.32 9.56 -2.55
N ALA A 33 -6.59 10.66 -1.85
CA ALA A 33 -5.78 11.87 -1.89
C ALA A 33 -4.34 11.58 -1.44
N GLY A 34 -4.14 10.79 -0.38
CA GLY A 34 -2.82 10.37 0.08
C GLY A 34 -2.02 9.51 -0.92
N LEU A 35 -2.69 8.89 -1.89
CA LEU A 35 -2.05 8.11 -2.96
C LEU A 35 -1.81 8.92 -4.24
N THR A 36 -2.65 9.95 -4.49
CA THR A 36 -2.70 10.63 -5.80
C THR A 36 -2.28 12.10 -5.79
N GLU A 37 -2.39 12.81 -4.67
CA GLU A 37 -1.91 14.18 -4.52
C GLU A 37 -0.42 14.17 -4.19
N SER A 38 0.41 14.70 -5.08
CA SER A 38 1.87 14.59 -4.98
C SER A 38 2.44 15.04 -3.62
N ASP A 39 1.97 16.18 -3.09
CA ASP A 39 2.42 16.70 -1.80
C ASP A 39 2.09 15.75 -0.64
N ARG A 40 0.96 15.03 -0.70
CA ARG A 40 0.57 14.04 0.31
C ARG A 40 1.31 12.72 0.13
N THR A 41 1.46 12.26 -1.12
CA THR A 41 2.21 11.04 -1.44
C THR A 41 3.67 11.15 -0.99
N ALA A 42 4.29 12.33 -1.18
CA ALA A 42 5.67 12.59 -0.77
C ALA A 42 5.91 12.49 0.75
N LEU A 43 4.86 12.55 1.58
CA LEU A 43 5.00 12.41 3.03
C LEU A 43 5.34 10.98 3.48
N TRP A 44 5.13 9.97 2.62
CA TRP A 44 5.24 8.57 3.04
C TRP A 44 5.80 7.63 1.96
N PHE A 45 5.76 8.02 0.68
CA PHE A 45 6.24 7.17 -0.42
C PHE A 45 7.65 7.58 -0.87
N GLY A 46 8.61 6.67 -0.65
CA GLY A 46 10.03 6.90 -0.93
C GLY A 46 10.83 7.24 0.33
N PRO A 47 12.17 7.36 0.22
CA PRO A 47 13.02 7.89 1.28
C PRO A 47 12.98 9.42 1.39
#